data_AF-A0ABD0T4D2-F1
#
_entry.id   AF-A0ABD0T4D2-F1
#
_cell.length_a   1.000
_cell.length_b   1.000
_cell.length_c   1.000
_cell.angle_alpha   90.00
_cell.angle_beta   90.00
_cell.angle_gamma   90.00
#
_symmetry.space_group_name_H-M   'P 1'
#
loop_
_entity.id
_entity.type
_entity.pdbx_description
1 polymer ?
#
loop_
_entity_poly.entity_id
_entity_poly.type
_entity_poly.pdbx_seq_one_letter_code
_entity_poly.pdbx_strand_id
1 'polypeptide(L)'
;MVNNYTFSRLGRSRTWVCSKIKRGCQAKVKMEYGTVRPYNLDHNHPPPNFHISKDGHTGGQILVVKGFTFSRWSRSKSWVCSKKSRGCPAKVKFEFDTVVPYNLEHNHEPPNFYVSKEGHLIKI
;
A
#
# COMPACT_ATOMS: atom_id res chain seq x y z
N MET A 1 0.05 2.79 -8.59
CA MET A 1 -0.98 1.82 -8.16
C MET A 1 -2.08 1.87 -9.22
N VAL A 2 -2.58 0.71 -9.66
CA VAL A 2 -3.67 0.63 -10.65
C VAL A 2 -4.68 -0.37 -10.12
N ASN A 3 -5.96 -0.01 -10.03
CA ASN A 3 -7.03 -0.84 -9.48
C ASN A 3 -6.72 -1.45 -8.09
N ASN A 4 -6.12 -0.68 -7.18
CA ASN A 4 -5.68 -1.14 -5.85
C ASN A 4 -4.58 -2.23 -5.87
N TYR A 5 -3.96 -2.50 -7.02
CA TYR A 5 -2.82 -3.40 -7.15
C TYR A 5 -1.51 -2.62 -7.32
N THR A 6 -0.44 -3.18 -6.75
CA THR A 6 0.91 -2.64 -6.89
C THR A 6 1.67 -3.31 -8.02
N PHE A 7 2.36 -2.49 -8.80
CA PHE A 7 3.18 -2.91 -9.92
C PHE A 7 4.60 -2.41 -9.71
N SER A 8 5.59 -3.21 -10.09
CA SER A 8 7.01 -2.87 -10.05
C SER A 8 7.63 -2.98 -11.44
N ARG A 9 8.59 -2.10 -11.74
CA ARG A 9 9.21 -2.05 -13.06
C ARG A 9 10.20 -3.20 -13.22
N LEU A 10 10.09 -3.95 -14.31
CA LEU A 10 11.04 -5.02 -14.61
C LEU A 10 12.26 -4.42 -15.34
N GLY A 11 13.32 -4.13 -14.58
CA GLY A 11 14.59 -3.62 -15.13
C GLY A 11 14.44 -2.28 -15.88
N ARG A 12 14.99 -2.22 -17.10
CA ARG A 12 14.89 -1.04 -18.00
C ARG A 12 13.66 -1.06 -18.92
N SER A 13 12.78 -2.06 -18.79
CA SER A 13 11.57 -2.16 -19.60
C SER A 13 10.57 -1.05 -19.26
N ARG A 14 9.78 -0.63 -20.26
CA ARG A 14 8.57 0.19 -20.05
C ARG A 14 7.38 -0.62 -19.50
N THR A 15 7.57 -1.92 -19.33
CA THR A 15 6.58 -2.84 -18.75
C THR A 15 6.74 -2.91 -17.23
N TRP A 16 5.62 -2.71 -16.55
CA TRP A 16 5.48 -2.87 -15.11
C TRP A 16 4.65 -4.13 -14.85
N VAL A 17 5.09 -4.94 -13.89
CA VAL A 17 4.46 -6.22 -13.57
C VAL A 17 3.87 -6.18 -12.17
N CYS A 18 2.84 -6.96 -11.90
CA CYS A 18 2.30 -7.05 -10.55
C CYS A 18 3.39 -7.49 -9.55
N SER A 19 3.38 -6.91 -8.35
CA SER A 19 4.30 -7.25 -7.26
C SER A 19 4.24 -8.72 -6.83
N LYS A 20 3.19 -9.47 -7.23
CA LYS A 20 3.01 -10.90 -6.99
C LYS A 20 3.33 -11.77 -8.22
N ILE A 21 4.09 -11.27 -9.20
CA ILE A 21 4.49 -12.07 -10.37
C ILE A 21 5.24 -13.36 -9.99
N LYS A 22 6.05 -13.32 -8.93
CA LYS A 22 6.72 -14.52 -8.37
C LYS A 22 5.76 -15.55 -7.76
N ARG A 23 4.49 -15.20 -7.54
CA ARG A 23 3.40 -16.08 -7.10
C ARG A 23 2.46 -16.44 -8.26
N GLY A 24 2.93 -16.29 -9.50
CA GLY A 24 2.17 -16.65 -10.71
C GLY A 24 1.19 -15.57 -11.19
N CYS A 25 1.15 -14.37 -10.60
CA CYS A 25 0.30 -13.30 -11.11
C CYS A 25 0.79 -12.80 -12.47
N GLN A 26 -0.10 -12.75 -13.46
CA GLN A 26 0.23 -12.37 -14.83
C GLN A 26 -0.11 -10.92 -15.19
N ALA A 27 -0.66 -10.15 -14.24
CA ALA A 27 -1.01 -8.76 -14.46
C ALA A 27 0.21 -7.89 -14.78
N LYS A 28 0.08 -7.07 -15.82
CA LYS A 28 1.09 -6.18 -16.39
C LYS A 28 0.45 -4.89 -16.87
N VAL A 29 1.16 -3.78 -16.72
CA VAL A 29 0.81 -2.49 -17.31
C VAL A 29 2.00 -1.94 -18.07
N LYS A 30 1.77 -1.16 -19.13
CA LYS A 30 2.83 -0.50 -19.89
C LYS A 30 2.80 1.00 -19.60
N MET A 31 3.97 1.60 -19.48
CA MET A 31 4.12 3.04 -19.36
C MET A 31 4.47 3.63 -20.74
N GLU A 32 3.61 4.50 -21.24
CA GLU A 32 3.70 5.11 -22.56
C GLU A 32 3.47 6.62 -22.44
N TYR A 33 4.44 7.44 -22.85
CA TYR A 33 4.38 8.91 -22.75
C TYR A 33 3.98 9.44 -21.35
N GLY A 34 4.51 8.82 -20.29
CA GLY A 34 4.17 9.20 -18.90
C GLY A 34 2.80 8.71 -18.41
N THR A 35 2.02 8.05 -19.26
CA THR A 35 0.71 7.48 -18.92
C THR A 35 0.81 5.97 -18.74
N VAL A 36 0.13 5.42 -17.73
CA VAL A 36 0.06 3.97 -17.53
C VAL A 36 -1.12 3.41 -18.32
N ARG A 37 -0.84 2.55 -19.29
CA ARG A 37 -1.85 1.80 -20.05
C ARG A 37 -1.97 0.37 -19.54
N PRO A 38 -3.19 -0.11 -19.26
CA PRO A 38 -3.41 -1.50 -18.88
C PRO A 38 -3.05 -2.41 -20.06
N TYR A 39 -2.30 -3.48 -19.78
CA TYR A 39 -1.97 -4.50 -20.78
C TYR A 39 -2.62 -5.84 -20.44
N ASN A 40 -2.48 -6.26 -19.18
CA ASN A 40 -3.24 -7.38 -18.60
C ASN A 40 -3.51 -7.03 -17.13
N LEU A 41 -4.78 -7.01 -16.72
CA LEU A 41 -5.19 -6.69 -15.34
C LEU A 41 -5.74 -7.91 -14.60
N ASP A 42 -5.60 -9.11 -15.15
CA ASP A 42 -6.07 -10.33 -14.50
C ASP A 42 -5.15 -10.68 -13.33
N HIS A 43 -5.72 -10.56 -12.12
CA HIS A 43 -5.08 -10.92 -10.88
C HIS A 43 -5.67 -12.23 -10.37
N ASN A 44 -4.78 -13.17 -10.04
CA ASN A 44 -5.14 -14.45 -9.42
C ASN A 44 -5.09 -14.38 -7.87
N HIS A 45 -5.13 -13.17 -7.32
CA HIS A 45 -5.06 -12.92 -5.89
C HIS A 45 -5.86 -11.66 -5.58
N PRO A 46 -6.40 -11.52 -4.35
CA PRO A 46 -7.05 -10.29 -3.94
C PRO A 46 -6.07 -9.12 -3.94
N PRO A 47 -6.56 -7.87 -4.06
CA PRO A 47 -5.73 -6.69 -3.91
C PRO A 47 -4.91 -6.77 -2.63
N PRO A 48 -3.63 -6.38 -2.67
CA PRO A 48 -2.87 -6.23 -1.45
C PRO A 48 -3.67 -5.32 -0.52
N ASN A 49 -3.87 -5.76 0.72
CA ASN A 49 -4.75 -5.08 1.67
C ASN A 49 -4.05 -3.84 2.26
N PHE A 50 -3.45 -3.02 1.40
CA PHE A 50 -2.77 -1.81 1.77
C PHE A 50 -3.00 -0.64 0.81
N HIS A 51 -3.34 0.50 1.41
CA HIS A 51 -3.69 1.74 0.72
C HIS A 51 -2.78 2.87 1.22
N ILE A 52 -2.23 3.67 0.31
CA ILE A 52 -1.41 4.84 0.68
C ILE A 52 -2.21 6.09 0.30
N SER A 53 -2.86 6.72 1.29
CA SER A 53 -3.53 8.00 1.07
C SER A 53 -2.53 9.16 1.16
N LYS A 54 -2.77 10.21 0.37
CA LYS A 54 -2.07 11.50 0.40
C LYS A 54 -2.82 12.57 1.21
N ASP A 55 -3.80 12.21 2.05
CA ASP A 55 -4.72 13.18 2.65
C ASP A 55 -4.07 14.38 3.36
N GLY A 56 -4.68 15.53 3.07
CA GLY A 56 -4.18 16.88 3.28
C GLY A 56 -4.60 17.57 4.58
N HIS A 57 -4.87 16.84 5.67
CA HIS A 57 -5.11 17.53 6.95
C HIS A 57 -3.90 17.65 7.87
N THR A 58 -2.82 16.90 7.64
CA THR A 58 -1.51 17.16 8.26
C THR A 58 -0.40 16.42 7.50
N GLY A 59 -0.21 16.71 6.21
CA GLY A 59 1.05 16.50 5.46
C GLY A 59 1.75 15.13 5.48
N GLY A 60 1.09 14.05 5.93
CA GLY A 60 1.71 12.77 6.21
C GLY A 60 1.04 11.66 5.43
N GLN A 61 1.81 10.90 4.67
CA GLN A 61 1.33 9.68 4.00
C GLN A 61 0.79 8.71 5.06
N ILE A 62 -0.41 8.16 4.85
CA ILE A 62 -1.02 7.14 5.72
C ILE A 62 -1.07 5.82 4.96
N LEU A 63 -0.61 4.75 5.60
CA LEU A 63 -0.65 3.40 5.08
C LEU A 63 -1.75 2.62 5.80
N VAL A 64 -2.72 2.09 5.08
CA VAL A 64 -3.65 1.09 5.64
C VAL A 64 -3.01 -0.29 5.46
N VAL A 65 -3.09 -1.19 6.44
CA VAL A 65 -2.75 -2.61 6.30
C VAL A 65 -3.77 -3.43 7.06
N LYS A 66 -4.49 -4.35 6.40
CA LYS A 66 -5.51 -5.22 7.01
C LYS A 66 -6.55 -4.46 7.87
N GLY A 67 -7.01 -3.30 7.39
CA GLY A 67 -7.98 -2.47 8.12
C GLY A 67 -7.39 -1.65 9.27
N PHE A 68 -6.08 -1.67 9.48
CA PHE A 68 -5.40 -0.80 10.45
C PHE A 68 -4.64 0.32 9.75
N THR A 69 -4.56 1.48 10.37
CA THR A 69 -3.79 2.62 9.86
C THR A 69 -2.39 2.65 10.47
N PHE A 70 -1.43 3.03 9.64
CA PHE A 70 -0.02 3.18 9.97
C PHE A 70 0.46 4.55 9.49
N SER A 71 1.32 5.18 10.29
CA SER A 71 2.01 6.41 9.94
C SER A 71 3.51 6.17 9.86
N ARG A 72 4.18 6.96 9.03
CA ARG A 72 5.62 6.86 8.86
C ARG A 72 6.33 7.29 10.14
N TRP A 73 7.23 6.43 10.64
CA TRP A 73 8.06 6.76 11.79
C TRP A 73 9.25 7.62 11.34
N SER A 74 9.04 8.95 11.32
CA SER A 74 10.06 9.95 10.96
C SER A 74 10.72 9.68 9.59
N ARG A 75 12.01 10.00 9.43
CA ARG A 75 12.80 9.79 8.20
C ARG A 75 13.04 8.31 7.86
N SER A 76 12.69 7.37 8.73
CA SER A 76 12.92 5.94 8.49
C SER A 76 11.98 5.36 7.41
N LYS A 77 12.32 4.18 6.89
CA LYS A 77 11.43 3.36 6.05
C LYS A 77 10.43 2.53 6.89
N SER A 78 10.41 2.73 8.20
CA SER A 78 9.52 2.02 9.11
C SER A 78 8.23 2.80 9.30
N TRP A 79 7.14 2.06 9.40
CA TRP A 79 5.80 2.55 9.62
C TRP A 79 5.24 1.88 10.86
N VAL A 80 4.63 2.66 11.73
CA VAL A 80 4.06 2.18 12.99
C VAL A 80 2.56 2.35 12.93
N CYS A 81 1.82 1.53 13.67
CA CYS A 81 0.38 1.74 13.79
C CYS A 81 0.07 3.16 14.30
N SER A 82 -0.98 3.79 13.78
CA SER A 82 -1.43 5.12 14.22
C SER A 82 -1.82 5.18 15.70
N LYS A 83 -2.03 4.03 16.36
CA LYS A 83 -2.22 3.91 17.82
C LYS A 83 -0.93 3.60 18.57
N LYS A 84 0.25 3.86 17.99
CA LYS A 84 1.54 3.64 18.65
C LYS A 84 1.67 4.41 19.97
N SER A 85 1.12 5.62 20.05
CA SER A 85 1.05 6.41 21.29
C SER A 85 0.19 5.75 22.39
N ARG A 86 -0.72 4.84 22.03
CA ARG A 86 -1.49 4.00 22.96
C ARG A 86 -0.84 2.63 23.20
N GLY A 87 0.46 2.49 22.92
CA GLY A 87 1.22 1.28 23.20
C GLY A 87 1.11 0.18 22.13
N CYS A 88 0.47 0.41 20.98
CA CYS A 88 0.35 -0.62 19.94
C CYS A 88 1.75 -1.11 19.45
N PRO A 89 2.00 -2.43 19.40
CA PRO A 89 3.29 -2.97 18.98
C PRO A 89 3.43 -3.11 17.45
N ALA A 90 2.33 -3.03 16.70
CA ALA A 90 2.31 -3.23 15.26
C ALA A 90 3.21 -2.25 14.48
N LYS A 91 4.01 -2.81 13.58
CA LYS A 91 5.01 -2.15 12.75
C LYS A 91 5.14 -2.85 11.40
N VAL A 92 5.32 -2.07 10.35
CA VAL A 92 5.66 -2.56 9.01
C VAL A 92 6.86 -1.79 8.48
N LYS A 93 7.60 -2.38 7.54
CA LYS A 93 8.76 -1.75 6.90
C LYS A 93 8.53 -1.64 5.40
N PHE A 94 9.04 -0.59 4.79
CA PHE A 94 9.19 -0.53 3.34
C PHE A 94 10.56 -1.07 2.93
N GLU A 95 10.55 -2.13 2.13
CA GLU A 95 11.72 -2.73 1.52
C GLU A 95 11.52 -2.78 0.00
N PHE A 96 12.40 -2.12 -0.75
CA PHE A 96 12.29 -2.00 -2.22
C PHE A 96 10.88 -1.65 -2.72
N ASP A 97 10.28 -0.59 -2.17
CA ASP A 97 8.90 -0.15 -2.46
C ASP A 97 7.78 -1.16 -2.14
N THR A 98 8.11 -2.20 -1.38
CA THR A 98 7.17 -3.21 -0.90
C THR A 98 7.00 -3.10 0.60
N VAL A 99 5.75 -3.17 1.08
CA VAL A 99 5.47 -3.26 2.52
C VAL A 99 5.74 -4.68 2.98
N VAL A 100 6.74 -4.82 3.86
CA VAL A 100 7.09 -6.06 4.55
C VAL A 100 6.53 -5.97 5.98
N PRO A 101 5.65 -6.90 6.39
CA PRO A 101 5.16 -6.94 7.76
C PRO A 101 6.32 -7.28 8.70
N TYR A 102 6.49 -6.49 9.76
CA TYR A 102 7.47 -6.77 10.81
C TYR A 102 6.76 -7.31 12.06
N ASN A 103 5.71 -6.61 12.51
CA ASN A 103 4.77 -7.09 13.51
C ASN A 103 3.37 -6.58 13.14
N LEU A 104 2.39 -7.47 13.01
CA LEU A 104 1.00 -7.12 12.70
C LEU A 104 0.04 -7.38 13.87
N GLU A 105 0.57 -7.66 15.06
CA GLU A 105 -0.25 -7.83 16.26
C GLU A 105 -0.71 -6.47 16.76
N HIS A 106 -2.03 -6.31 16.88
CA HIS A 106 -2.67 -5.13 17.43
C HIS A 106 -3.30 -5.48 18.77
N ASN A 107 -3.12 -4.61 19.75
CA ASN A 107 -3.75 -4.69 21.07
C ASN A 107 -5.03 -3.83 21.14
N HIS A 108 -5.62 -3.55 19.99
CA HIS A 108 -6.81 -2.71 19.85
C HIS A 108 -7.58 -3.13 18.61
N GLU A 109 -8.86 -2.79 18.58
CA GLU A 109 -9.71 -3.05 17.43
C GLU A 109 -9.35 -2.13 16.23
N PRO A 110 -9.65 -2.58 14.99
CA PRO A 110 -9.53 -1.74 13.81
C PRO A 110 -10.33 -0.43 13.95
N PRO A 111 -9.80 0.72 13.53
CA PRO A 111 -10.57 1.95 13.49
C PRO A 111 -11.63 1.89 12.38
N ASN A 112 -12.78 2.52 12.60
CA ASN A 112 -13.78 2.71 11.56
C ASN A 112 -13.34 3.84 10.62
N PHE A 113 -13.16 3.50 9.35
CA PHE A 113 -12.92 4.44 8.26
C PHE A 113 -13.36 3.78 6.95
N TYR A 114 -13.59 4.60 5.93
CA TYR A 114 -13.72 4.13 4.56
C TYR A 114 -12.70 4.86 3.67
N VAL A 115 -12.33 4.21 2.57
CA VAL A 115 -11.46 4.81 1.55
C VAL A 115 -12.37 5.24 0.40
N SER A 116 -12.35 6.54 0.07
CA SER A 116 -13.10 7.08 -1.07
C SER A 116 -12.54 6.55 -2.40
N LYS A 117 -13.31 6.71 -3.48
CA LYS A 117 -12.88 6.32 -4.85
C LYS A 117 -11.60 7.06 -5.30
N GLU A 118 -11.34 8.23 -4.72
CA GLU A 118 -10.16 9.06 -5.00
C GLU A 118 -8.94 8.66 -4.15
N GLY A 119 -9.10 7.69 -3.26
CA GLY A 119 -8.03 7.23 -2.38
C GLY A 119 -7.87 8.08 -1.12
N HIS A 120 -8.85 8.90 -0.76
CA HIS A 120 -8.87 9.60 0.52
C HIS A 120 -9.39 8.68 1.64
N LEU A 121 -8.75 8.70 2.81
CA LEU A 121 -9.16 7.97 4.00
C LEU A 121 -10.10 8.87 4.81
N ILE A 122 -11.38 8.50 4.84
CA ILE A 122 -12.43 9.24 5.53
C ILE A 122 -12.77 8.47 6.80
N LYS A 123 -12.51 9.09 7.94
CA LYS A 123 -12.82 8.52 9.25
C LYS A 123 -14.32 8.64 9.54
N ILE A 124 -14.89 7.61 10.17
CA ILE A 124 -16.30 7.56 10.60
C ILE A 124 -16.37 7.85 12.10
#